data_AF-A0A1I7YK25-F1
#
_entry.id   AF-A0A1I7YK25-F1
#
_cell.length_a   1.000
_cell.length_b   1.000
_cell.length_c   1.000
_cell.angle_alpha   90.00
_cell.angle_beta   90.00
_cell.angle_gamma   90.00
#
_symmetry.space_group_name_H-M   'P 1'
#
loop_
_entity.id
_entity.type
_entity.pdbx_description
1 polymer ?
#
loop_
_entity_poly.entity_id
_entity_poly.type
_entity_poly.pdbx_seq_one_letter_code
_entity_poly.pdbx_strand_id
1 'polypeptide(L)'
;MTSKGQLRSVRIKNIVPSAYVSSFWMDYFFSESCERLDVGFQDISVYFEIINRWKQMDPWTVASYKILSGMEKASSWRWPNVKMYPIHVESPDANIFKKIDREVSHVIWESLYRIDHPANSCSKIYVVVLKECSPYVLGNSFLFFA
;
A
#
# COMPACT_ATOMS: atom_id res chain seq x y z
N MET A 1 -19.26 0.01 -29.03
CA MET A 1 -18.33 -0.57 -28.03
C MET A 1 -17.40 0.52 -27.55
N THR A 2 -17.74 1.19 -26.45
CA THR A 2 -16.86 2.16 -25.78
C THR A 2 -16.46 1.55 -24.45
N SER A 3 -15.18 1.22 -24.30
CA SER A 3 -14.63 0.88 -23.00
C SER A 3 -14.70 2.15 -22.14
N LYS A 4 -15.38 2.09 -20.98
CA LYS A 4 -15.22 3.10 -19.92
C LYS A 4 -13.83 2.86 -19.32
N GLY A 5 -12.78 3.29 -20.03
CA GLY A 5 -11.39 3.09 -19.62
C GLY A 5 -11.12 3.78 -18.29
N GLN A 6 -11.39 3.08 -17.19
CA GLN A 6 -11.08 3.53 -15.85
C GLN A 6 -9.61 3.20 -15.58
N LEU A 7 -8.83 4.22 -15.23
CA LEU A 7 -7.41 4.08 -14.93
C LEU A 7 -7.25 3.29 -13.62
N ARG A 8 -6.81 2.04 -13.71
CA ARG A 8 -6.68 1.14 -12.55
C ARG A 8 -5.31 1.18 -11.86
N SER A 9 -4.28 1.54 -12.61
CA SER A 9 -2.92 1.53 -12.12
C SER A 9 -2.16 2.73 -12.61
N VAL A 10 -1.44 3.40 -11.70
CA VAL A 10 -0.52 4.49 -12.02
C VAL A 10 0.85 4.14 -11.48
N ARG A 11 1.87 4.30 -12.33
CA ARG A 11 3.28 4.17 -11.95
C ARG A 11 4.05 5.42 -12.36
N ILE A 12 4.63 6.10 -11.38
CA ILE A 12 5.52 7.24 -11.60
C ILE A 12 6.90 6.86 -11.10
N LYS A 13 7.86 6.73 -12.02
CA LYS A 13 9.25 6.36 -11.69
C LYS A 13 10.04 7.48 -11.05
N ASN A 14 9.69 8.73 -11.36
CA ASN A 14 10.33 9.90 -10.78
C ASN A 14 9.75 10.19 -9.40
N ILE A 15 10.57 10.74 -8.51
CA ILE A 15 10.09 11.22 -7.21
C ILE A 15 9.08 12.35 -7.46
N VAL A 16 7.88 12.21 -6.90
CA VAL A 16 6.85 13.26 -6.93
C VAL A 16 7.21 14.32 -5.89
N PRO A 17 7.48 15.57 -6.31
CA PRO A 17 7.82 16.64 -5.37
C PRO A 17 6.66 16.95 -4.43
N SER A 18 6.97 17.39 -3.20
CA SER A 18 5.95 17.73 -2.19
C SER A 18 4.95 18.79 -2.67
N ALA A 19 5.37 19.71 -3.54
CA ALA A 19 4.50 20.72 -4.16
C ALA A 19 3.35 20.13 -5.02
N TYR A 20 3.47 18.86 -5.44
CA TYR A 20 2.46 18.15 -6.24
C TYR A 20 1.75 17.05 -5.45
N VAL A 21 2.08 16.90 -4.17
CA VAL A 21 1.31 16.08 -3.23
C VAL A 21 0.03 16.85 -2.94
N SER A 22 -1.04 16.47 -3.62
CA SER A 22 -2.35 17.08 -3.48
C SER A 22 -3.38 16.03 -3.06
N SER A 23 -4.55 16.48 -2.62
CA SER A 23 -5.72 15.63 -2.39
C SER A 23 -6.01 14.72 -3.58
N PHE A 24 -5.62 15.11 -4.81
CA PHE A 24 -5.76 14.31 -6.02
C PHE A 24 -5.21 12.89 -5.89
N TRP A 25 -3.99 12.69 -5.37
CA TRP A 25 -3.40 11.34 -5.28
C TRP A 25 -4.16 10.46 -4.29
N MET A 26 -4.62 11.05 -3.19
CA MET A 26 -5.43 10.36 -2.20
C MET A 26 -6.82 10.04 -2.75
N ASP A 27 -7.48 11.01 -3.38
CA ASP A 27 -8.80 10.86 -3.98
C ASP A 27 -8.76 9.81 -5.09
N TYR A 28 -7.71 9.83 -5.92
CA TYR A 28 -7.47 8.79 -6.92
C TYR A 28 -7.24 7.43 -6.27
N PHE A 29 -6.36 7.33 -5.27
CA PHE A 29 -6.07 6.06 -4.59
C PHE A 29 -7.32 5.42 -3.98
N PHE A 30 -8.16 6.22 -3.32
CA PHE A 30 -9.41 5.77 -2.71
C PHE A 30 -10.58 5.66 -3.68
N SER A 31 -10.43 6.09 -4.94
CA SER A 31 -11.45 5.87 -5.98
C SER A 31 -11.71 4.38 -6.19
N GLU A 32 -12.94 4.02 -6.56
CA GLU A 32 -13.34 2.64 -6.87
C GLU A 32 -12.45 2.01 -7.96
N SER A 33 -12.04 2.82 -8.94
CA SER A 33 -11.26 2.35 -10.08
C SER A 33 -9.80 2.02 -9.77
N CYS A 34 -9.19 2.67 -8.78
CA CYS A 34 -7.77 2.50 -8.51
C CYS A 34 -7.51 1.16 -7.83
N GLU A 35 -6.73 0.30 -8.45
CA GLU A 35 -6.21 -0.94 -7.86
C GLU A 35 -4.76 -0.75 -7.39
N ARG A 36 -3.99 0.12 -8.05
CA ARG A 36 -2.55 0.25 -7.77
C ARG A 36 -1.99 1.66 -7.98
N LEU A 37 -1.20 2.12 -7.03
CA LEU A 37 -0.45 3.36 -7.09
C LEU A 37 1.03 3.10 -6.73
N ASP A 38 1.90 3.09 -7.73
CA ASP A 38 3.34 2.95 -7.58
C ASP A 38 4.01 4.32 -7.73
N VAL A 39 4.15 5.06 -6.63
CA VAL A 39 4.63 6.44 -6.65
C VAL A 39 5.56 6.69 -5.47
N GLY A 40 6.78 7.14 -5.76
CA GLY A 40 7.73 7.59 -4.74
C GLY A 40 7.44 9.05 -4.39
N PHE A 41 6.89 9.31 -3.21
CA PHE A 41 6.69 10.68 -2.73
C PHE A 41 7.97 11.21 -2.09
N GLN A 42 8.33 12.46 -2.39
CA GLN A 42 9.44 13.14 -1.72
C GLN A 42 9.18 13.28 -0.22
N ASP A 43 7.94 13.60 0.13
CA ASP A 43 7.49 13.67 1.50
C ASP A 43 6.89 12.32 1.91
N ILE A 44 7.51 11.66 2.89
CA ILE A 44 7.02 10.39 3.42
C ILE A 44 5.70 10.56 4.19
N SER A 45 5.37 11.78 4.64
CA SER A 45 4.13 12.09 5.37
C SER A 45 2.87 11.67 4.62
N VAL A 46 2.94 11.61 3.28
CA VAL A 46 1.85 11.24 2.38
C VAL A 46 1.35 9.82 2.61
N TYR A 47 2.26 8.87 2.85
CA TYR A 47 1.87 7.50 3.15
C TYR A 47 1.12 7.42 4.48
N PHE A 48 1.50 8.24 5.47
CA PHE A 48 0.80 8.34 6.75
C PHE A 48 -0.59 8.96 6.58
N GLU A 49 -0.71 10.00 5.75
CA GLU A 49 -1.98 10.64 5.45
C GLU A 49 -2.95 9.65 4.80
N ILE A 50 -2.47 8.84 3.85
CA ILE A 50 -3.27 7.78 3.23
C ILE A 50 -3.72 6.76 4.29
N ILE A 51 -2.85 6.30 5.18
CA ILE A 51 -3.24 5.36 6.25
C ILE A 51 -4.24 6.00 7.21
N ASN A 52 -4.03 7.26 7.60
CA ASN A 52 -4.93 7.96 8.50
C ASN A 52 -6.31 8.19 7.87
N ARG A 53 -6.35 8.54 6.59
CA ARG A 53 -7.59 8.66 5.84
C ARG A 53 -8.30 7.31 5.74
N TRP A 54 -7.58 6.23 5.43
CA TRP A 54 -8.14 4.87 5.46
C TRP A 54 -8.75 4.52 6.81
N LYS A 55 -8.08 4.82 7.94
CA LYS A 55 -8.63 4.58 9.30
C LYS A 55 -9.92 5.34 9.60
N GLN A 56 -10.16 6.47 8.92
CA GLN A 56 -11.35 7.31 9.09
C GLN A 56 -12.48 6.95 8.11
N MET A 57 -12.16 6.18 7.07
CA MET A 57 -13.15 5.76 6.08
C MET A 57 -14.07 4.68 6.64
N ASP A 58 -15.25 4.56 6.04
CA ASP A 58 -16.08 3.39 6.24
C ASP A 58 -15.34 2.18 5.62
N PRO A 59 -14.99 1.16 6.43
CA PRO A 59 -14.22 0.00 5.95
C PRO A 59 -14.96 -0.81 4.88
N TRP A 60 -16.27 -0.63 4.72
CA TRP A 60 -17.05 -1.25 3.65
C TRP A 60 -16.95 -0.52 2.31
N THR A 61 -16.40 0.70 2.30
CA THR A 61 -16.31 1.56 1.09
C THR A 61 -14.96 1.49 0.38
N VAL A 62 -13.92 1.00 1.07
CA VAL A 62 -12.59 0.86 0.47
C VAL A 62 -12.60 -0.39 -0.41
N ALA A 63 -12.46 -0.19 -1.73
CA ALA A 63 -12.31 -1.34 -2.63
C ALA A 63 -11.12 -2.19 -2.18
N SER A 64 -11.37 -3.49 -2.02
CA SER A 64 -10.39 -4.45 -1.49
C SER A 64 -9.23 -4.67 -2.47
N TYR A 65 -8.08 -5.06 -1.92
CA TYR A 65 -6.87 -5.46 -2.63
C TYR A 65 -6.14 -4.33 -3.39
N LYS A 66 -6.13 -3.11 -2.82
CA LYS A 66 -5.34 -1.98 -3.36
C LYS A 66 -3.88 -2.07 -2.96
N ILE A 67 -3.00 -1.59 -3.85
CA ILE A 67 -1.55 -1.54 -3.61
C ILE A 67 -1.04 -0.10 -3.67
N LEU A 68 -0.27 0.29 -2.66
CA LEU A 68 0.49 1.54 -2.64
C LEU A 68 1.97 1.23 -2.44
N SER A 69 2.81 1.59 -3.42
CA SER A 69 4.26 1.41 -3.35
C SER A 69 5.02 2.69 -3.66
N GLY A 70 6.35 2.63 -3.60
CA GLY A 70 7.26 3.77 -3.79
C GLY A 70 8.00 4.18 -2.51
N MET A 71 7.76 3.48 -1.40
CA MET A 71 8.46 3.71 -0.15
C MET A 71 9.83 3.03 -0.16
N GLU A 72 10.86 3.85 0.00
CA GLU A 72 12.21 3.37 0.25
C GLU A 72 12.37 2.80 1.65
N LYS A 73 13.35 1.90 1.80
CA LYS A 73 13.66 1.31 3.09
C LYS A 73 14.23 2.35 4.03
N ALA A 74 13.38 2.88 4.92
CA ALA A 74 13.85 3.74 6.00
C ALA A 74 14.57 2.89 7.05
N SER A 75 15.67 3.40 7.60
CA SER A 75 16.44 2.75 8.68
C SER A 75 15.62 2.54 9.96
N SER A 76 14.47 3.21 10.09
CA SER A 76 13.46 2.94 11.13
C SER A 76 12.05 2.88 10.53
N TRP A 77 11.60 1.68 10.18
CA TRP A 77 10.19 1.37 9.84
C TRP A 77 9.19 1.59 10.98
N ARG A 78 9.64 2.16 12.10
CA ARG A 78 8.76 2.54 13.21
C ARG A 78 8.06 3.85 12.85
N TRP A 79 6.98 3.73 12.11
CA TRP A 79 6.05 4.83 11.87
C TRP A 79 5.49 5.33 13.20
N PRO A 80 5.89 6.54 13.66
CA PRO A 80 5.37 7.07 14.91
C PRO A 80 3.85 7.15 14.79
N ASN A 81 3.14 6.66 15.81
CA ASN A 81 1.67 6.66 15.90
C ASN A 81 0.93 5.68 14.96
N VAL A 82 1.63 4.81 14.23
CA VAL A 82 0.99 3.68 13.53
C VAL A 82 1.30 2.39 14.27
N LYS A 83 0.29 1.83 14.94
CA LYS A 83 0.41 0.50 15.55
C LYS A 83 0.50 -0.56 14.45
N MET A 84 1.69 -1.15 14.33
CA MET A 84 1.98 -2.26 13.43
C MET A 84 2.25 -3.52 14.24
N TYR A 85 1.64 -4.63 13.83
CA TYR A 85 1.86 -5.93 14.43
C TYR A 85 2.71 -6.78 13.48
N PRO A 86 3.88 -7.28 13.91
CA PRO A 86 4.68 -8.17 13.08
C PRO A 86 3.90 -9.46 12.81
N ILE A 87 3.92 -9.92 11.56
CA ILE A 87 3.37 -11.22 11.17
C ILE A 87 4.55 -12.14 10.88
N HIS A 88 4.59 -13.29 11.55
CA HIS A 88 5.47 -14.37 11.14
C HIS A 88 4.97 -14.93 9.81
N VAL A 89 5.84 -14.91 8.79
CA VAL A 89 5.54 -15.38 7.42
C VAL A 89 5.09 -16.85 7.39
N GLU A 90 5.37 -17.60 8.46
CA GLU A 90 5.01 -19.02 8.64
C GLU A 90 3.56 -19.24 9.15
N SER A 91 2.76 -18.20 9.38
CA SER A 91 1.40 -18.27 9.97
C SER A 91 0.27 -17.97 8.95
N PRO A 92 -0.98 -18.48 9.17
CA PRO A 92 -1.73 -19.25 8.18
C PRO A 92 -2.76 -18.47 7.34
N ASP A 93 -2.57 -17.18 7.10
CA ASP A 93 -3.50 -16.47 6.21
C ASP A 93 -3.14 -16.73 4.73
N ALA A 94 -2.98 -18.01 4.36
CA ALA A 94 -2.37 -18.47 3.12
C ALA A 94 -3.00 -17.84 1.86
N ASN A 95 -4.25 -17.40 1.93
CA ASN A 95 -4.90 -16.69 0.84
C ASN A 95 -4.36 -15.27 0.65
N ILE A 96 -4.14 -14.51 1.74
CA ILE A 96 -3.57 -13.16 1.63
C ILE A 96 -2.12 -13.23 1.16
N PHE A 97 -1.35 -14.18 1.68
CA PHE A 97 0.04 -14.41 1.25
C PHE A 97 0.12 -14.73 -0.23
N LYS A 98 -0.74 -15.64 -0.73
CA LYS A 98 -0.81 -15.97 -2.16
C LYS A 98 -1.20 -14.76 -3.02
N LYS A 99 -2.11 -13.92 -2.54
CA LYS A 99 -2.50 -12.68 -3.25
C LYS A 99 -1.34 -11.70 -3.31
N ILE A 100 -0.71 -11.42 -2.19
CA ILE A 100 0.45 -10.52 -2.13
C ILE A 100 1.57 -11.07 -3.03
N ASP A 101 1.88 -12.37 -2.94
CA ASP A 101 2.93 -13.01 -3.76
C ASP A 101 2.63 -12.91 -5.26
N ARG A 102 1.36 -13.10 -5.67
CA ARG A 102 0.93 -12.90 -7.06
C ARG A 102 1.14 -11.47 -7.55
N GLU A 103 0.87 -10.49 -6.69
CA GLU A 103 0.95 -9.06 -7.04
C GLU A 103 2.38 -8.51 -7.10
N VAL A 104 3.33 -9.17 -6.43
CA VAL A 104 4.74 -8.75 -6.42
C VAL A 104 5.70 -9.71 -7.09
N SER A 105 5.20 -10.86 -7.57
CA SER A 105 5.92 -11.84 -8.40
C SER A 105 7.24 -12.32 -7.79
N HIS A 106 7.14 -13.19 -6.77
CA HIS A 106 8.27 -13.99 -6.26
C HIS A 106 9.44 -13.20 -5.68
N VAL A 107 9.17 -12.08 -5.00
CA VAL A 107 10.20 -11.32 -4.31
C VAL A 107 10.40 -11.89 -2.90
N ILE A 108 11.65 -11.96 -2.44
CA ILE A 108 11.96 -12.37 -1.08
C ILE A 108 11.57 -11.24 -0.12
N TRP A 109 10.62 -11.53 0.78
CA TRP A 109 10.20 -10.58 1.81
C TRP A 109 11.18 -10.65 2.98
N GLU A 110 11.56 -9.50 3.50
CA GLU A 110 12.36 -9.39 4.71
C GLU A 110 11.47 -9.39 5.95
N SER A 111 10.34 -8.68 5.89
CA SER A 111 9.39 -8.59 7.00
C SER A 111 7.98 -8.26 6.51
N LEU A 112 7.00 -8.66 7.32
CA LEU A 112 5.59 -8.42 7.10
C LEU A 112 4.96 -7.85 8.37
N TYR A 113 4.16 -6.80 8.22
CA TYR A 113 3.41 -6.20 9.32
C TYR A 113 1.94 -6.06 8.96
N ARG A 114 1.11 -5.98 9.99
CA ARG A 114 -0.32 -5.72 9.91
C ARG A 114 -0.68 -4.43 10.60
N ILE A 115 -1.56 -3.65 9.99
CA ILE A 115 -2.26 -2.53 10.61
C ILE A 115 -3.75 -2.85 10.58
N ASP A 116 -4.39 -2.86 11.73
CA ASP A 116 -5.81 -3.17 11.85
C ASP A 116 -6.67 -1.90 11.68
N HIS A 117 -7.80 -2.02 10.97
CA HIS A 117 -8.75 -0.91 10.88
C HIS A 117 -9.45 -0.72 12.23
N PRO A 118 -9.57 0.51 12.76
CA PRO A 118 -10.11 0.74 14.10
C PRO A 118 -11.58 0.32 14.24
N ALA A 119 -12.37 0.41 13.16
CA ALA A 119 -13.79 0.09 13.17
C ALA A 119 -14.15 -1.32 12.64
N ASN A 120 -13.21 -2.04 12.01
CA ASN A 120 -13.52 -3.33 11.38
C ASN A 120 -12.30 -4.26 11.38
N SER A 121 -12.38 -5.33 12.17
CA SER A 121 -11.29 -6.31 12.27
C SER A 121 -11.05 -7.10 10.97
N CYS A 122 -11.99 -7.09 10.02
CA CYS A 122 -11.82 -7.71 8.72
C CYS A 122 -10.92 -6.88 7.79
N SER A 123 -10.95 -5.54 7.90
CA SER A 123 -10.13 -4.67 7.05
C SER A 123 -8.75 -4.43 7.66
N LYS A 124 -7.73 -4.64 6.84
CA LYS A 124 -6.33 -4.65 7.27
C LYS A 124 -5.45 -4.01 6.21
N ILE A 125 -4.38 -3.37 6.65
CA ILE A 125 -3.25 -3.06 5.76
C ILE A 125 -2.12 -4.01 6.09
N TYR A 126 -1.58 -4.67 5.08
CA TYR A 126 -0.35 -5.43 5.17
C TYR A 126 0.80 -4.57 4.65
N VAL A 127 1.79 -4.34 5.50
CA VAL A 127 3.03 -3.65 5.14
C VAL A 127 4.06 -4.72 4.80
N VAL A 128 4.49 -4.76 3.55
CA VAL A 128 5.45 -5.74 3.07
C VAL A 128 6.77 -5.02 2.81
N VAL A 129 7.84 -5.50 3.45
CA VAL A 129 9.20 -5.01 3.24
C VAL A 129 9.97 -6.07 2.46
N LEU A 130 10.54 -5.66 1.34
CA LEU A 130 11.29 -6.50 0.43
C LEU A 130 12.77 -6.50 0.83
N LYS A 131 13.42 -7.65 0.70
CA LYS A 131 14.86 -7.77 0.93
C LYS A 131 15.66 -7.06 -0.17
N GLU A 132 15.13 -7.05 -1.39
CA GLU A 132 15.76 -6.53 -2.61
C GLU A 132 14.74 -5.76 -3.45
N CYS A 133 15.23 -4.82 -4.27
CA CYS A 133 14.38 -4.07 -5.19
C CYS A 133 13.71 -5.01 -6.20
N SER A 134 12.40 -4.83 -6.43
CA SER A 134 11.64 -5.57 -7.43
C SER A 134 11.37 -4.72 -8.67
N PRO A 135 11.45 -5.25 -9.90
CA PRO A 135 10.98 -4.51 -11.08
C PRO A 135 9.45 -4.29 -11.06
N TYR A 136 8.73 -5.03 -10.21
CA TYR A 136 7.29 -5.00 -10.11
C TYR A 136 6.77 -4.01 -9.08
N VAL A 137 7.61 -3.50 -8.18
CA VAL A 137 7.22 -2.61 -7.09
C VAL A 137 8.20 -1.44 -7.05
N LEU A 138 7.70 -0.21 -6.89
CA LEU A 138 8.60 0.92 -6.71
C LEU A 138 9.09 0.95 -5.25
N GLY A 139 10.39 1.17 -5.04
CA GLY A 139 11.00 1.13 -3.71
C GLY A 139 11.13 -0.30 -3.15
N ASN A 140 11.33 -0.37 -1.84
CA ASN A 140 11.62 -1.61 -1.11
C ASN A 140 10.50 -2.00 -0.14
N SER A 141 9.37 -1.32 -0.22
CA SER A 141 8.17 -1.68 0.54
C SER A 141 6.90 -1.22 -0.15
N PHE A 142 5.80 -1.85 0.24
CA PHE A 142 4.47 -1.47 -0.21
C PHE A 142 3.42 -1.78 0.84
N LEU A 143 2.28 -1.13 0.70
CA LEU A 143 1.08 -1.34 1.48
C LEU A 143 0.04 -2.07 0.63
N PHE A 144 -0.50 -3.14 1.19
CA PHE A 144 -1.57 -3.93 0.60
C PHE A 144 -2.82 -3.78 1.46
N PHE A 145 -3.86 -3.15 0.91
CA PHE A 145 -5.12 -2.87 1.60
C PHE A 145 -6.09 -4.01 1.34
N ALA A 146 -6.49 -4.72 2.39
CA ALA A 146 -7.32 -5.91 2.37
C ALA A 146 -8.65 -5.72 3.12
#